data_AF-A0A832CMT9-F1
#
_entry.id   AF-A0A832CMT9-F1
#
_cell.length_a   1.000
_cell.length_b   1.000
_cell.length_c   1.000
_cell.angle_alpha   90.00
_cell.angle_beta   90.00
_cell.angle_gamma   90.00
#
_symmetry.space_group_name_H-M   'P 1'
#
loop_
_entity.id
_entity.type
_entity.pdbx_description
1 polymer ?
#
loop_
_entity_poly.entity_id
_entity_poly.type
_entity_poly.pdbx_seq_one_letter_code
_entity_poly.pdbx_strand_id
1 'polypeptide(L)'
;MAGSSKWMVDAREDEPVGRVVRRALRARLQVVERFLPRAAFQAEQDVEYVHQLRVATRRAMAVISLCQDALPRKRARWFRRKLRRMRRAAGAARNWGVML
;
A
#
# COMPACT_ATOMS: atom_id res chain seq x y z
N MET A 1 -12.34 -20.84 -8.24
CA MET A 1 -12.69 -19.60 -7.52
C MET A 1 -11.85 -19.53 -6.25
N ALA A 2 -10.75 -18.77 -6.26
CA ALA A 2 -9.81 -18.73 -5.14
C ALA A 2 -9.36 -17.28 -4.90
N GLY A 3 -9.38 -16.81 -3.65
CA GLY A 3 -8.65 -15.59 -3.30
C GLY A 3 -9.18 -14.69 -2.18
N SER A 4 -10.24 -15.06 -1.44
CA SER A 4 -10.70 -14.20 -0.33
C SER A 4 -9.80 -14.28 0.92
N SER A 5 -9.07 -15.38 1.12
CA SER A 5 -8.25 -15.62 2.33
C SER A 5 -6.96 -14.80 2.41
N LYS A 6 -6.51 -14.15 1.33
CA LYS A 6 -5.29 -13.31 1.36
C LYS A 6 -5.47 -12.02 2.18
N TRP A 7 -6.69 -11.69 2.56
CA TRP A 7 -7.05 -10.40 3.16
C TRP A 7 -7.34 -10.43 4.65
N MET A 8 -7.47 -11.62 5.24
CA MET A 8 -7.71 -11.80 6.66
C MET A 8 -6.40 -11.67 7.41
N VAL A 9 -6.28 -10.56 8.16
CA VAL A 9 -5.34 -10.52 9.27
C VAL A 9 -6.01 -11.35 10.34
N ASP A 10 -5.49 -12.54 10.57
CA ASP A 10 -5.94 -13.41 11.63
C ASP A 10 -5.93 -12.62 12.95
N ALA A 11 -7.03 -12.63 13.70
CA ALA A 11 -7.19 -11.81 14.90
C ALA A 11 -7.85 -12.67 15.97
N ARG A 12 -7.28 -12.66 17.17
CA ARG A 12 -7.87 -13.33 18.33
C ARG A 12 -8.85 -12.38 19.00
N GLU A 13 -9.91 -12.92 19.61
CA GLU A 13 -10.97 -12.14 20.27
C GLU A 13 -10.42 -11.25 21.39
N ASP A 14 -9.34 -11.68 22.06
CA ASP A 14 -8.65 -10.98 23.14
C ASP A 14 -7.49 -10.08 22.67
N GLU A 15 -7.19 -10.05 21.37
CA GLU A 15 -6.04 -9.31 20.86
C GLU A 15 -6.34 -7.80 20.81
N PRO A 16 -5.48 -6.95 21.40
CA PRO A 16 -5.67 -5.50 21.32
C PRO A 16 -5.77 -5.04 19.87
N VAL A 17 -6.80 -4.26 19.54
CA VAL A 17 -7.03 -3.75 18.17
C VAL A 17 -5.79 -3.08 17.57
N GLY A 18 -5.00 -2.39 18.40
CA GLY A 18 -3.75 -1.76 17.98
C GLY A 18 -2.66 -2.74 17.49
N ARG A 19 -2.67 -4.01 17.92
CA ARG A 19 -1.80 -5.06 17.35
C ARG A 19 -2.29 -5.52 16.00
N VAL A 20 -3.59 -5.82 15.87
CA VAL A 20 -4.22 -6.25 14.61
C VAL A 20 -4.01 -5.19 13.53
N VAL A 21 -4.24 -3.92 13.86
CA VAL A 21 -4.01 -2.77 12.97
C VAL A 21 -2.54 -2.67 12.55
N ARG A 22 -1.59 -2.84 13.49
CA ARG A 22 -0.15 -2.82 13.17
C ARG A 22 0.25 -3.97 12.23
N ARG A 23 -0.28 -5.17 12.46
CA ARG A 23 -0.05 -6.34 11.59
C ARG A 23 -0.63 -6.09 10.20
N ALA A 24 -1.87 -5.58 10.12
CA ALA A 24 -2.52 -5.20 8.87
C ALA A 24 -1.71 -4.17 8.08
N LEU A 25 -1.30 -3.08 8.73
CA LEU A 25 -0.50 -2.03 8.10
C LEU A 25 0.85 -2.55 7.63
N ARG A 26 1.56 -3.33 8.46
CA ARG A 26 2.86 -3.91 8.11
C ARG A 26 2.74 -4.77 6.85
N ALA A 27 1.77 -5.67 6.81
CA ALA A 27 1.56 -6.53 5.63
C ALA A 27 1.32 -5.72 4.35
N ARG A 28 0.56 -4.60 4.42
CA ARG A 28 0.33 -3.74 3.25
C ARG A 28 1.55 -2.92 2.88
N LEU A 29 2.30 -2.41 3.85
CA LEU A 29 3.50 -1.61 3.60
C LEU A 29 4.64 -2.46 3.04
N GLN A 30 4.77 -3.73 3.42
CA GLN A 30 5.74 -4.66 2.82
C GLN A 30 5.54 -4.84 1.31
N VAL A 31 4.29 -4.84 0.84
CA VAL A 31 4.00 -4.91 -0.60
C VAL A 31 4.42 -3.61 -1.28
N VAL A 32 4.17 -2.45 -0.66
CA VAL A 32 4.63 -1.16 -1.19
C VAL A 32 6.15 -1.12 -1.26
N GLU A 33 6.84 -1.52 -0.20
CA GLU A 33 8.30 -1.60 -0.13
C GLU A 33 8.88 -2.52 -1.20
N ARG A 34 8.24 -3.67 -1.48
CA ARG A 34 8.64 -4.59 -2.54
C ARG A 34 8.57 -3.94 -3.93
N PHE A 35 7.47 -3.25 -4.24
CA PHE A 35 7.26 -2.72 -5.59
C PHE A 35 7.82 -1.33 -5.81
N LEU A 36 8.12 -0.58 -4.75
CA LEU A 36 8.66 0.78 -4.85
C LEU A 36 9.97 0.87 -5.64
N PRO A 37 11.04 0.10 -5.32
CA PRO A 37 12.29 0.18 -6.09
C PRO A 37 12.12 -0.38 -7.51
N ARG A 38 11.32 -1.43 -7.70
CA ARG A 38 11.03 -1.99 -9.03
C ARG A 38 10.34 -0.98 -9.94
N ALA A 39 9.32 -0.30 -9.42
CA ALA A 39 8.64 0.76 -10.17
C ALA A 39 9.49 2.03 -10.34
N ALA A 40 10.53 2.23 -9.54
CA ALA A 40 11.42 3.38 -9.65
C ALA A 40 12.58 3.15 -10.64
N PHE A 41 13.14 1.94 -10.68
CA PHE A 41 14.37 1.63 -11.41
C PHE A 41 14.20 0.61 -12.53
N GLN A 42 13.08 -0.13 -12.55
CA GLN A 42 12.84 -1.25 -13.48
C GLN A 42 11.49 -1.11 -14.19
N ALA A 43 10.90 0.10 -14.21
CA ALA A 43 9.58 0.33 -14.79
C ALA A 43 9.52 -0.01 -16.29
N GLU A 44 10.64 0.14 -17.01
CA GLU A 44 10.76 -0.20 -18.44
C GLU A 44 10.84 -1.70 -18.68
N GLN A 45 11.24 -2.49 -17.67
CA GLN A 45 11.34 -3.95 -17.78
C GLN A 45 9.98 -4.61 -17.66
N ASP A 46 9.10 -4.04 -16.83
CA ASP A 46 7.73 -4.53 -16.64
C ASP A 46 6.80 -3.43 -16.11
N VAL A 47 5.82 -3.06 -16.94
CA VAL A 47 4.79 -2.06 -16.60
C VAL A 47 3.93 -2.49 -15.39
N GLU A 48 3.86 -3.80 -15.11
CA GLU A 48 3.16 -4.31 -13.94
C GLU A 48 3.79 -3.84 -12.63
N TYR A 49 5.08 -3.51 -12.57
CA TYR A 49 5.67 -2.96 -11.35
C TYR A 49 5.00 -1.65 -10.92
N VAL A 50 4.72 -0.77 -11.88
CA VAL A 50 3.99 0.48 -11.64
C VAL A 50 2.53 0.19 -11.27
N HIS A 51 1.89 -0.78 -11.92
CA HIS A 51 0.53 -1.21 -11.58
C HIS A 51 0.44 -1.73 -10.15
N GLN A 52 1.30 -2.68 -9.77
CA GLN A 52 1.35 -3.29 -8.44
C GLN A 52 1.66 -2.26 -7.35
N LEU A 53 2.60 -1.33 -7.58
CA LEU A 53 2.86 -0.24 -6.65
C LEU A 53 1.61 0.63 -6.42
N ARG A 54 0.86 0.95 -7.49
CA ARG A 54 -0.38 1.76 -7.37
C ARG A 54 -1.46 1.02 -6.59
N VAL A 55 -1.64 -0.28 -6.86
CA VAL A 55 -2.61 -1.13 -6.16
C VAL A 55 -2.24 -1.26 -4.68
N ALA A 56 -0.98 -1.58 -4.38
CA ALA A 56 -0.47 -1.72 -3.02
C ALA A 56 -0.63 -0.43 -2.22
N THR A 57 -0.27 0.71 -2.82
CA THR A 57 -0.38 2.04 -2.21
C THR A 57 -1.85 2.41 -1.92
N ARG A 58 -2.76 2.16 -2.86
CA ARG A 58 -4.21 2.38 -2.66
C ARG A 58 -4.75 1.53 -1.51
N ARG A 59 -4.35 0.26 -1.45
CA ARG A 59 -4.74 -0.68 -0.40
C ARG A 59 -4.19 -0.27 0.98
N ALA A 60 -2.94 0.18 1.06
CA ALA A 60 -2.35 0.67 2.30
C ALA A 60 -3.08 1.94 2.80
N MET A 61 -3.42 2.86 1.90
CA MET A 61 -4.21 4.04 2.25
C MET A 61 -5.59 3.68 2.83
N ALA A 62 -6.27 2.68 2.26
CA ALA A 62 -7.57 2.22 2.75
C ALA A 62 -7.48 1.72 4.21
N VAL A 63 -6.47 0.92 4.54
CA VAL A 63 -6.26 0.47 5.93
C VAL A 63 -5.98 1.64 6.88
N ILE A 64 -5.17 2.61 6.47
CA ILE A 64 -4.92 3.82 7.29
C ILE A 64 -6.19 4.67 7.46
N SER A 65 -7.12 4.63 6.50
CA SER A 65 -8.43 5.27 6.63
C SER A 65 -9.33 4.55 7.62
N LEU A 66 -9.41 3.22 7.51
CA LEU A 66 -10.22 2.38 8.40
C LEU A 66 -9.72 2.44 9.86
N CYS A 67 -8.42 2.48 10.05
CA CYS A 67 -7.82 2.43 11.39
C CYS A 67 -7.45 3.82 11.94
N GLN A 68 -8.04 4.88 11.40
CA GLN A 68 -7.63 6.25 11.73
C GLN A 68 -7.83 6.60 13.21
N ASP A 69 -8.85 6.03 13.85
CA ASP A 69 -9.18 6.29 15.25
C ASP A 69 -8.28 5.48 16.19
N ALA A 70 -7.75 4.36 15.71
CA ALA A 70 -6.77 3.53 16.42
C ALA A 70 -5.31 3.99 16.21
N LEU A 71 -5.07 5.03 15.40
CA LEU A 71 -3.74 5.52 15.06
C LEU A 71 -3.52 6.96 15.55
N PRO A 72 -2.32 7.32 16.00
CA PRO A 72 -1.99 8.71 16.27
C PRO A 72 -2.20 9.57 15.01
N ARG A 73 -3.07 10.58 15.09
CA ARG A 73 -3.50 11.42 13.95
C ARG A 73 -2.31 11.94 13.12
N LYS A 74 -1.21 12.35 13.79
CA LYS A 74 0.04 12.81 13.15
C LYS A 74 0.66 11.72 12.27
N ARG A 75 0.75 10.49 12.76
CA ARG A 75 1.34 9.34 12.03
C ARG A 75 0.46 8.92 10.85
N ALA A 76 -0.85 8.80 11.06
CA ALA A 76 -1.78 8.47 9.98
C ALA A 76 -1.70 9.50 8.83
N ARG A 77 -1.66 10.80 9.17
CA ARG A 77 -1.49 11.87 8.19
C ARG A 77 -0.15 11.79 7.46
N TRP A 78 0.95 11.52 8.18
CA TRP A 78 2.27 11.35 7.59
C TRP A 78 2.32 10.21 6.58
N PHE A 79 1.80 9.02 6.93
CA PHE A 79 1.76 7.87 6.03
C PHE A 79 0.93 8.16 4.78
N ARG A 80 -0.26 8.75 4.93
CA ARG A 80 -1.11 9.13 3.79
C ARG A 80 -0.38 10.07 2.83
N ARG A 81 0.39 11.05 3.34
CA ARG A 81 1.19 11.96 2.50
C ARG A 81 2.29 11.22 1.73
N LYS A 82 3.04 10.34 2.39
CA LYS A 82 4.12 9.57 1.74
C LYS A 82 3.58 8.65 0.65
N LEU A 83 2.54 7.88 0.95
CA LEU A 83 1.86 7.01 -0.02
C LEU A 83 1.30 7.81 -1.20
N ARG A 84 0.71 8.99 -0.96
CA ARG A 84 0.25 9.87 -2.03
C ARG A 84 1.39 10.36 -2.93
N ARG A 85 2.54 10.71 -2.36
CA ARG A 85 3.74 11.12 -3.12
C ARG A 85 4.25 9.98 -4.00
N MET A 86 4.35 8.77 -3.46
CA MET A 86 4.73 7.57 -4.22
C MET A 86 3.79 7.32 -5.40
N ARG A 87 2.47 7.39 -5.18
CA ARG A 87 1.47 7.24 -6.25
C ARG A 87 1.60 8.29 -7.35
N ARG A 88 1.89 9.54 -6.99
CA ARG A 88 2.06 10.64 -7.97
C ARG A 88 3.31 10.44 -8.81
N ALA A 89 4.44 10.08 -8.20
CA ALA A 89 5.67 9.75 -8.91
C ALA A 89 5.46 8.56 -9.87
N ALA A 90 4.80 7.50 -9.42
CA ALA A 90 4.43 6.36 -10.26
C ALA A 90 3.41 6.72 -11.37
N GLY A 91 2.60 7.76 -11.17
CA GLY A 91 1.70 8.29 -12.21
C GLY A 91 2.44 9.06 -13.29
N ALA A 92 3.45 9.85 -12.92
CA ALA A 92 4.31 10.56 -13.86
C ALA A 92 5.14 9.59 -14.72
N ALA A 93 5.63 8.49 -14.16
CA ALA A 93 6.33 7.44 -14.91
C ALA A 93 5.46 6.80 -16.01
N ARG A 94 4.13 6.69 -15.79
CA ARG A 94 3.21 6.18 -16.82
C ARG A 94 2.93 7.19 -17.92
N ASN A 95 2.95 8.50 -17.65
CA ASN A 95 2.67 9.50 -18.69
C ASN A 95 3.70 9.51 -19.84
N TRP A 96 4.85 8.84 -19.67
CA TRP A 96 5.82 8.60 -20.74
C TRP A 96 5.58 7.31 -21.55
N GLY A 97 4.57 6.51 -21.19
CA GLY A 97 4.27 5.21 -21.80
C GLY A 97 2.78 4.91 -21.89
N VAL A 98 2.00 5.83 -22.48
CA VAL A 98 0.62 5.57 -22.92
C VAL A 98 0.43 6.07 -24.36
N MET A 99 1.18 5.50 -25.28
CA MET A 99 0.84 5.38 -26.70
C MET A 99 1.58 4.13 -27.19
N LEU A 100 0.90 2.98 -27.17
CA LEU A 100 1.07 1.78 -28.00
C LEU A 100 0.09 0.72 -27.49
#